data_AF-A0A958Z563-F1
#
_entry.id   AF-A0A958Z563-F1
#
_cell.length_a   1.000
_cell.length_b   1.000
_cell.length_c   1.000
_cell.angle_alpha   90.00
_cell.angle_beta   90.00
_cell.angle_gamma   90.00
#
_symmetry.space_group_name_H-M   'P 1'
#
loop_
_entity.id
_entity.type
_entity.pdbx_description
1 polymer ?
#
loop_
_entity_poly.entity_id
_entity_poly.type
_entity_poly.pdbx_seq_one_letter_code
_entity_poly.pdbx_strand_id
1 'polypeptide(L)'
;DYKIQLNSRKLQLLNEVSKYEEALQYYETEGKSLSEEILKTANIGFKNGEIDFFQYIQSLENAYEIELQYLENLNNYNQAVIALNYLIL
;
A
#
# COMPACT_ATOMS: atom_id res chain seq x y z
N ASP A 1 34.19 5.45 11.88
CA ASP A 1 33.52 4.82 10.72
C ASP A 1 32.34 3.93 11.09
N TYR A 2 32.52 2.86 11.87
CA TYR A 2 31.42 1.93 12.24
C TYR A 2 30.20 2.59 12.92
N LYS A 3 30.41 3.46 13.92
CA LYS A 3 29.32 4.20 14.60
C LYS A 3 28.54 5.12 13.66
N ILE A 4 29.22 5.68 12.65
CA ILE A 4 28.61 6.56 11.64
C ILE A 4 27.71 5.73 10.72
N GLN A 5 28.18 4.55 10.28
CA GLN A 5 27.38 3.63 9.47
C GLN A 5 26.15 3.13 10.22
N LEU A 6 26.29 2.78 11.51
CA LEU A 6 25.17 2.33 12.34
C LEU A 6 24.10 3.42 12.49
N ASN A 7 24.52 4.64 12.82
CA ASN A 7 23.60 5.79 12.93
C ASN A 7 22.92 6.11 11.59
N SER A 8 23.67 6.06 10.49
CA SER A 8 23.12 6.26 9.15
C SER A 8 22.05 5.20 8.82
N ARG A 9 22.34 3.92 9.09
CA ARG A 9 21.38 2.84 8.86
C ARG A 9 20.12 2.99 9.71
N LYS A 10 20.26 3.39 10.98
CA LYS A 10 19.12 3.66 11.86
C LYS A 10 18.24 4.79 11.31
N LEU A 11 18.84 5.89 10.86
CA LEU A 11 18.10 7.01 10.27
C LEU A 11 17.39 6.59 8.98
N GLN A 12 18.03 5.77 8.14
CA GLN A 12 17.39 5.22 6.94
C GLN A 12 16.15 4.41 7.30
N LEU A 13 16.25 3.48 8.27
CA LEU A 13 15.12 2.64 8.68
C LEU A 13 13.97 3.46 9.29
N LEU A 14 14.28 4.50 10.08
CA LEU A 14 13.25 5.42 10.59
C LEU A 14 12.49 6.14 9.47
N ASN A 15 13.21 6.58 8.43
CA ASN A 15 12.59 7.20 7.26
C ASN A 15 11.76 6.19 6.45
N GLU A 16 12.23 4.95 6.32
CA GLU A 16 11.47 3.86 5.67
C GLU A 16 10.16 3.57 6.43
N VAL A 17 10.23 3.44 7.76
CA VAL A 17 9.04 3.25 8.62
C VAL A 17 8.04 4.39 8.41
N SER A 18 8.49 5.65 8.52
CA SER A 18 7.62 6.82 8.33
C SER A 18 6.98 6.86 6.95
N LYS A 19 7.74 6.53 5.90
CA LYS A 19 7.23 6.48 4.51
C LYS A 19 6.13 5.43 4.37
N TYR A 20 6.35 4.22 4.88
CA TYR A 20 5.35 3.16 4.76
C TYR A 20 4.13 3.45 5.64
N GLU A 21 4.31 4.08 6.80
CA GLU A 21 3.21 4.52 7.66
C GLU A 21 2.29 5.53 6.95
N GLU A 22 2.84 6.51 6.25
CA GLU A 22 2.05 7.44 5.43
C GLU A 22 1.26 6.72 4.33
N ALA A 23 1.86 5.73 3.67
CA ALA A 23 1.19 4.94 2.64
C ALA A 23 0.05 4.07 3.21
N LEU A 24 0.26 3.49 4.40
CA LEU A 24 -0.77 2.73 5.11
C LEU A 24 -1.93 3.64 5.53
N GLN A 25 -1.62 4.80 6.08
CA GLN A 25 -2.63 5.79 6.48
C GLN A 25 -3.48 6.21 5.28
N TYR A 26 -2.87 6.50 4.13
CA TYR A 26 -3.61 6.83 2.91
C TYR A 26 -4.62 5.75 2.51
N TYR A 27 -4.21 4.46 2.55
CA TYR A 27 -5.13 3.38 2.22
C TYR A 27 -6.29 3.27 3.23
N GLU A 28 -5.98 3.39 4.51
CA GLU A 28 -6.97 3.29 5.59
C GLU A 28 -7.98 4.44 5.57
N THR A 29 -7.57 5.64 5.14
CA THR A 29 -8.46 6.82 5.06
C THR A 29 -9.21 6.94 3.74
N GLU A 30 -8.58 6.55 2.62
CA GLU A 30 -9.10 6.82 1.28
C GLU A 30 -9.04 5.61 0.35
N GLY A 31 -7.88 4.96 0.24
CA GLY A 31 -7.63 3.92 -0.77
C GLY A 31 -8.61 2.75 -0.69
N LYS A 32 -8.99 2.32 0.52
CA LYS A 32 -9.99 1.26 0.72
C LYS A 32 -11.35 1.65 0.12
N SER A 33 -11.89 2.81 0.50
CA SER A 33 -13.19 3.27 -0.01
C SER A 33 -13.17 3.48 -1.53
N LEU A 34 -12.04 3.94 -2.08
CA LEU A 34 -11.87 4.10 -3.52
C LEU A 34 -11.93 2.74 -4.24
N SER A 35 -11.19 1.74 -3.77
CA SER A 35 -11.20 0.40 -4.35
C SER A 35 -12.60 -0.23 -4.33
N GLU A 36 -13.33 -0.09 -3.22
CA GLU A 36 -14.70 -0.60 -3.06
C GLU A 36 -15.67 0.08 -4.04
N GLU A 37 -15.57 1.40 -4.23
CA GLU A 37 -16.46 2.13 -5.15
C GLU A 37 -16.15 1.84 -6.62
N ILE A 38 -14.87 1.61 -6.98
CA ILE A 38 -14.49 1.15 -8.33
C ILE A 38 -15.15 -0.21 -8.61
N LEU A 39 -15.01 -1.17 -7.70
CA LEU A 39 -15.63 -2.50 -7.86
C LEU A 39 -17.14 -2.40 -7.96
N LYS A 40 -17.78 -1.60 -7.11
CA LYS A 40 -19.24 -1.41 -7.12
C LYS A 40 -19.71 -0.82 -8.45
N THR A 41 -19.06 0.24 -8.92
CA THR A 41 -19.41 0.92 -10.17
C THR A 41 -19.21 0.00 -11.37
N ALA A 42 -18.07 -0.70 -11.44
CA ALA A 42 -17.79 -1.65 -12.51
C ALA A 42 -18.83 -2.79 -12.56
N ASN A 43 -19.21 -3.34 -11.40
CA ASN A 43 -20.23 -4.39 -11.31
C ASN A 43 -21.61 -3.90 -11.77
N ILE A 44 -22.01 -2.69 -11.38
CA ILE A 44 -23.30 -2.10 -11.80
C ILE A 44 -23.27 -1.82 -13.31
N GLY A 45 -22.24 -1.13 -13.79
CA GLY A 45 -22.10 -0.76 -15.19
C GLY A 45 -22.11 -1.97 -16.11
N PHE A 46 -21.36 -3.03 -15.76
CA PHE A 46 -21.33 -4.24 -16.58
C PHE A 46 -22.68 -4.97 -16.59
N LYS A 47 -23.35 -5.09 -15.42
CA LYS A 47 -24.68 -5.72 -15.33
C LYS A 47 -25.75 -4.97 -16.11
N ASN A 48 -25.66 -3.63 -16.15
CA ASN A 48 -26.59 -2.79 -16.89
C ASN A 48 -26.23 -2.68 -18.38
N GLY A 49 -25.06 -3.17 -18.80
CA GLY A 49 -24.55 -3.03 -20.16
C GLY A 49 -24.02 -1.62 -20.48
N GLU A 50 -23.71 -0.81 -19.46
CA GLU A 50 -23.12 0.53 -19.60
C GLU A 50 -21.64 0.48 -19.96
N ILE A 51 -20.93 -0.58 -19.53
CA ILE A 51 -19.54 -0.86 -19.87
C ILE A 51 -19.40 -2.27 -20.44
N ASP A 52 -18.40 -2.47 -21.30
CA ASP A 52 -18.10 -3.79 -21.85
C ASP A 52 -17.22 -4.64 -20.91
N PHE A 53 -17.00 -5.89 -21.32
CA PHE A 53 -16.21 -6.85 -20.54
C PHE A 53 -14.77 -6.39 -20.31
N PHE A 54 -14.14 -5.72 -21.28
CA PHE A 54 -12.76 -5.28 -21.14
C PHE A 54 -12.64 -4.15 -20.11
N GLN A 55 -13.53 -3.16 -20.18
CA GLN A 55 -13.62 -2.07 -19.20
C GLN A 55 -13.91 -2.57 -17.79
N TYR A 56 -14.73 -3.62 -17.67
CA TYR A 56 -14.99 -4.28 -16.40
C TYR A 56 -13.71 -4.87 -15.79
N ILE A 57 -12.97 -5.69 -16.55
CA ILE A 57 -11.72 -6.30 -16.08
C ILE A 57 -10.69 -5.24 -15.68
N GLN A 58 -10.51 -4.20 -16.50
CA GLN A 58 -9.58 -3.11 -16.17
C GLN A 58 -9.95 -2.40 -14.85
N SER A 59 -11.24 -2.22 -14.59
CA SER A 59 -11.70 -1.60 -13.34
C SER A 59 -11.44 -2.50 -12.13
N LEU A 60 -11.63 -3.82 -12.29
CA LEU A 60 -11.30 -4.81 -11.27
C LEU A 60 -9.80 -4.80 -10.97
N GLU A 61 -8.95 -4.84 -12.00
CA GLU A 61 -7.49 -4.76 -11.87
C GLU A 61 -7.07 -3.52 -11.09
N ASN A 62 -7.58 -2.34 -11.46
CA ASN A 62 -7.27 -1.09 -10.75
C ASN A 62 -7.66 -1.15 -9.26
N ALA A 63 -8.83 -1.69 -8.93
CA ALA A 63 -9.28 -1.79 -7.55
C ALA A 63 -8.38 -2.74 -6.73
N TYR A 64 -8.03 -3.90 -7.29
CA TYR A 64 -7.17 -4.86 -6.61
C TYR A 64 -5.71 -4.41 -6.56
N GLU A 65 -5.24 -3.60 -7.51
CA GLU A 65 -3.91 -3.01 -7.44
C GLU A 65 -3.76 -2.09 -6.23
N ILE A 66 -4.80 -1.30 -5.90
CA ILE A 66 -4.81 -0.45 -4.70
C ILE A 66 -4.68 -1.31 -3.43
N GLU A 67 -5.42 -2.43 -3.35
CA GLU A 67 -5.32 -3.35 -2.20
C GLU A 67 -3.95 -4.05 -2.13
N LEU A 68 -3.40 -4.46 -3.29
CA LEU A 68 -2.08 -5.08 -3.35
C LEU A 68 -0.99 -4.12 -2.89
N GLN A 69 -1.01 -2.87 -3.35
CA GLN A 69 -0.06 -1.84 -2.93
C GLN A 69 -0.12 -1.59 -1.42
N TYR A 70 -1.31 -1.63 -0.80
CA TYR A 70 -1.43 -1.57 0.66
C TYR A 70 -0.75 -2.75 1.34
N LEU A 71 -1.03 -3.97 0.91
CA LEU A 71 -0.44 -5.19 1.51
C LEU A 71 1.08 -5.21 1.36
N GLU A 72 1.62 -4.75 0.23
CA GLU A 72 3.06 -4.61 0.02
C GLU A 72 3.67 -3.57 0.97
N ASN A 73 3.04 -2.39 1.11
CA ASN A 73 3.48 -1.37 2.06
C ASN A 73 3.41 -1.86 3.51
N LEU A 74 2.39 -2.64 3.87
CA LEU A 74 2.23 -3.22 5.20
C LEU A 74 3.37 -4.21 5.50
N ASN A 75 3.67 -5.08 4.54
CA ASN A 75 4.78 -5.99 4.67
C ASN A 75 6.11 -5.23 4.81
N ASN A 76 6.35 -4.21 3.98
CA ASN A 76 7.58 -3.42 4.04
C ASN A 76 7.72 -2.63 5.35
N TYR A 77 6.63 -2.05 5.86
CA TYR A 77 6.58 -1.42 7.19
C TYR A 77 7.02 -2.41 8.27
N ASN A 78 6.43 -3.61 8.28
CA ASN A 78 6.75 -4.64 9.25
C ASN A 78 8.23 -5.06 9.19
N GLN A 79 8.78 -5.25 7.99
CA GLN A 79 10.21 -5.56 7.81
C GLN A 79 11.11 -4.43 8.30
N ALA A 80 10.76 -3.17 8.03
CA ALA A 80 11.53 -2.00 8.48
C ALA A 80 11.53 -1.88 10.01
N VAL A 81 10.37 -2.09 10.66
CA VAL A 81 10.24 -2.10 12.13
C VAL A 81 11.06 -3.24 12.75
N ILE A 82 11.01 -4.45 12.19
CA ILE A 82 11.82 -5.60 12.66
C ILE A 82 13.32 -5.27 12.57
N ALA A 83 13.77 -4.73 11.43
CA ALA A 83 15.15 -4.35 11.24
C ALA A 83 15.60 -3.23 12.19
N LEU A 84 14.73 -2.24 12.45
CA LEU A 84 15.00 -1.17 13.40
C LEU A 84 15.15 -1.71 14.83
N ASN A 85 14.24 -2.60 15.25
CA ASN A 85 14.30 -3.24 16.57
C ASN A 85 15.60 -4.02 16.76
N TYR A 86 16.04 -4.76 15.74
CA TYR A 86 17.30 -5.50 15.78
C TYR A 86 18.55 -4.61 15.97
N LEU A 87 18.52 -3.35 15.53
CA LEU A 87 19.63 -2.40 15.73
C LEU A 87 19.61 -1.70 17.10
N ILE A 88 18.49 -1.76 17.82
CA ILE A 88 18.30 -1.11 19.12
C ILE A 88 18.56 -2.08 20.28
N LEU A 89 18.34 -3.38 20.04
CA LEU A 89 18.74 -4.49 20.92
C LEU A 89 20.26 -4.63 21.03
#